data_AF-A0A9E0UGC1-F1
#
_entry.id   AF-A0A9E0UGC1-F1
#
_cell.length_a   1.000
_cell.length_b   1.000
_cell.length_c   1.000
_cell.angle_alpha   90.00
_cell.angle_beta   90.00
_cell.angle_gamma   90.00
#
_symmetry.space_group_name_H-M   'P 1'
#
loop_
_entity.id
_entity.type
_entity.pdbx_description
1 polymer ?
#
loop_
_entity_poly.entity_id
_entity_poly.type
_entity_poly.pdbx_seq_one_letter_code
_entity_poly.pdbx_strand_id
1 'polypeptide(L)'
;MKWISCFGLLLYCCTSCEGISDILYVRNDSDEAIYVYCICGDKDSLPSHPKLELFHFSSDDMKDAYGNSVEPRFASPSYRINAYDIGSLKGGLEGRLWNTSSQKRLSCKENKMTLFFITEKTMRNYDWGDIYRNQLYVKKITLTEDELVKTNWLYVYKP
;
A
#
# COMPACT_ATOMS: atom_id res chain seq x y z
N MET A 1 -38.28 -48.79 -11.63
CA MET A 1 -38.54 -47.59 -12.46
C MET A 1 -38.09 -46.37 -11.69
N LYS A 2 -37.55 -45.40 -12.42
CA LYS A 2 -36.54 -44.42 -11.99
C LYS A 2 -37.06 -43.41 -10.95
N TRP A 3 -36.40 -43.34 -9.80
CA TRP A 3 -36.45 -42.21 -8.90
C TRP A 3 -35.51 -41.14 -9.45
N ILE A 4 -36.07 -40.04 -9.96
CA ILE A 4 -35.29 -38.85 -10.33
C ILE A 4 -34.96 -38.13 -9.02
N SER A 5 -33.77 -38.43 -8.51
CA SER A 5 -33.14 -37.64 -7.46
C SER A 5 -32.76 -36.29 -8.05
N CYS A 6 -33.55 -35.26 -7.79
CA CYS A 6 -33.13 -33.88 -8.00
C CYS A 6 -32.07 -33.56 -6.94
N PHE A 7 -30.82 -33.89 -7.24
CA PHE A 7 -29.65 -33.34 -6.58
C PHE A 7 -29.71 -31.82 -6.78
N GLY A 8 -30.31 -31.13 -5.83
CA GLY A 8 -30.22 -29.69 -5.70
C GLY A 8 -28.76 -29.35 -5.51
N LEU A 9 -28.11 -28.95 -6.60
CA LEU A 9 -26.87 -28.19 -6.60
C LEU A 9 -27.12 -26.90 -5.82
N LEU A 10 -27.02 -26.99 -4.50
CA LEU A 10 -26.67 -25.88 -3.63
C LEU A 10 -25.26 -25.47 -4.05
N LEU A 11 -25.17 -24.70 -5.15
CA LEU A 11 -24.08 -23.77 -5.36
C LEU A 11 -24.15 -22.85 -4.14
N TYR A 12 -23.38 -23.23 -3.12
CA TYR A 12 -22.90 -22.35 -2.08
C TYR A 12 -22.25 -21.20 -2.82
N CYS A 13 -23.04 -20.16 -3.08
CA CYS A 13 -22.49 -18.86 -3.35
C CYS A 13 -21.72 -18.55 -2.08
N CYS A 14 -20.40 -18.77 -2.11
CA CYS A 14 -19.49 -18.11 -1.21
C CYS A 14 -19.73 -16.62 -1.45
N THR A 15 -20.72 -16.06 -0.78
CA THR A 15 -20.69 -14.68 -0.36
C THR A 15 -19.54 -14.61 0.63
N SER A 16 -18.30 -14.66 0.11
CA SER A 16 -17.23 -13.86 0.67
C SER A 16 -17.65 -12.41 0.45
N CYS A 17 -18.68 -11.96 1.17
CA CYS A 17 -18.97 -10.54 1.32
C CYS A 17 -17.89 -10.00 2.22
N GLU A 18 -16.78 -9.67 1.56
CA GLU A 18 -16.04 -8.44 1.73
C GLU A 18 -15.98 -7.97 3.19
N GLY A 19 -15.03 -8.54 3.93
CA GLY A 19 -14.44 -7.81 5.04
C GLY A 19 -13.74 -6.60 4.45
N ILE A 20 -14.45 -5.49 4.32
CA ILE A 20 -13.88 -4.31 3.70
C ILE A 20 -12.84 -3.73 4.64
N SER A 21 -11.64 -3.59 4.11
CA SER A 21 -10.46 -3.21 4.86
C SER A 21 -10.16 -1.74 4.65
N ASP A 22 -9.76 -1.04 5.71
CA ASP A 22 -9.24 0.34 5.71
C ASP A 22 -7.84 0.41 5.07
N ILE A 23 -7.68 -0.26 3.94
CA ILE A 23 -6.42 -0.51 3.26
C ILE A 23 -6.60 -0.05 1.83
N LEU A 24 -5.81 0.95 1.44
CA LEU A 24 -5.60 1.22 0.03
C LEU A 24 -4.72 0.11 -0.54
N TYR A 25 -5.27 -0.64 -1.49
CA TYR A 25 -4.50 -1.56 -2.31
C TYR A 25 -3.98 -0.84 -3.54
N VAL A 26 -2.71 -1.06 -3.86
CA VAL A 26 -2.09 -0.57 -5.08
C VAL A 26 -1.56 -1.75 -5.87
N ARG A 27 -2.09 -1.95 -7.07
CA ARG A 27 -1.58 -2.92 -8.03
C ARG A 27 -0.56 -2.24 -8.92
N ASN A 28 0.65 -2.78 -9.00
CA ASN A 28 1.70 -2.29 -9.87
C ASN A 28 1.71 -3.10 -11.18
N ASP A 29 1.23 -2.53 -12.29
CA ASP A 29 1.27 -3.15 -13.63
C ASP A 29 2.50 -2.68 -14.44
N SER A 30 3.62 -2.34 -13.79
CA SER A 30 4.89 -1.98 -14.45
C SER A 30 5.97 -3.06 -14.34
N ASP A 31 7.03 -2.90 -15.14
CA ASP A 31 8.17 -3.83 -15.21
C ASP A 31 9.19 -3.67 -14.07
N GLU A 32 9.03 -2.69 -13.18
CA GLU A 32 9.91 -2.50 -12.02
C GLU A 32 9.13 -2.32 -10.72
N ALA A 33 9.79 -2.49 -9.58
CA ALA A 33 9.15 -2.18 -8.31
C ALA A 33 8.98 -0.66 -8.16
N ILE A 34 7.90 -0.27 -7.49
CA ILE A 34 7.58 1.11 -7.19
C ILE A 34 7.49 1.31 -5.69
N TYR A 35 7.81 2.53 -5.26
CA TYR A 35 7.66 3.01 -3.91
C TYR A 35 6.54 4.05 -3.91
N VAL A 36 5.57 3.90 -3.01
CA VAL A 36 4.40 4.77 -2.96
C VAL A 36 4.44 5.63 -1.70
N TYR A 37 4.64 6.95 -1.89
CA TYR A 37 4.46 7.93 -0.83
C TYR A 37 2.98 8.29 -0.73
N CYS A 38 2.36 8.10 0.43
CA CYS A 38 0.96 8.46 0.66
C CYS A 38 0.86 9.57 1.72
N ILE A 39 0.12 10.63 1.40
CA ILE A 39 -0.08 11.80 2.27
C ILE A 39 -1.52 12.32 2.18
N CYS A 40 -2.04 12.84 3.29
CA CYS A 40 -3.37 13.45 3.31
C CYS A 40 -3.43 14.75 2.52
N GLY A 41 -4.60 14.97 1.92
CA GLY A 41 -4.97 16.20 1.24
C GLY A 41 -4.45 16.26 -0.19
N ASP A 42 -4.75 17.39 -0.82
CA ASP A 42 -4.19 17.74 -2.12
C ASP A 42 -2.78 18.31 -1.93
N LYS A 43 -1.76 17.57 -2.38
CA LYS A 43 -0.35 17.95 -2.23
C LYS A 43 0.30 18.10 -3.58
N ASP A 44 1.04 19.18 -3.73
CA ASP A 44 1.77 19.47 -4.98
C ASP A 44 3.17 18.90 -5.02
N SER A 45 3.74 18.60 -3.85
CA SER A 45 5.12 18.18 -3.72
C SER A 45 5.30 17.07 -2.69
N LEU A 46 6.25 16.18 -2.94
CA LEU A 46 6.84 15.32 -1.92
C LEU A 46 7.37 16.20 -0.78
N PRO A 47 7.12 15.82 0.49
CA PRO A 47 7.68 16.52 1.63
C PRO A 47 9.11 16.06 1.92
N SER A 48 9.85 16.85 2.71
CA SER A 48 11.18 16.46 3.18
C SER A 48 11.15 15.29 4.17
N HIS A 49 10.03 15.11 4.89
CA HIS A 49 9.88 14.09 5.92
C HIS A 49 8.40 13.65 6.04
N PRO A 50 8.14 12.43 6.55
CA PRO A 50 9.11 11.33 6.74
C PRO A 50 9.72 10.83 5.41
N LYS A 51 10.85 10.14 5.48
CA LYS A 51 11.55 9.61 4.30
C LYS A 51 11.05 8.20 3.97
N LEU A 52 11.02 7.85 2.68
CA LEU A 52 10.98 6.45 2.27
C LEU A 52 12.38 5.86 2.34
N GLU A 53 12.46 4.60 2.71
CA GLU A 53 13.70 3.83 2.80
C GLU A 53 13.68 2.73 1.74
N LEU A 54 14.86 2.39 1.22
CA LEU A 54 14.97 1.33 0.23
C LEU A 54 14.60 -0.03 0.82
N PHE A 55 15.03 -0.28 2.08
CA PHE A 55 14.76 -1.46 2.88
C PHE A 55 14.48 -1.07 4.33
N HIS A 56 13.63 -1.82 5.01
CA HIS A 56 13.48 -1.73 6.47
C HIS A 56 14.53 -2.59 7.14
N PHE A 57 15.09 -2.04 8.22
CA PHE A 57 16.06 -2.71 9.06
C PHE A 57 15.42 -3.01 10.42
N SER A 58 15.33 -4.28 10.81
CA SER A 58 15.01 -4.65 12.19
C SER A 58 16.34 -4.71 12.95
N SER A 59 16.69 -3.60 13.61
CA SER A 59 17.93 -3.46 14.40
C SER A 59 17.83 -3.98 15.83
N ASP A 60 16.61 -4.26 16.30
CA ASP A 60 16.40 -4.44 17.73
C ASP A 60 16.81 -5.85 18.15
N ASP A 61 18.05 -5.98 18.66
CA ASP A 61 18.60 -7.11 19.42
C ASP A 61 17.87 -8.44 19.16
N MET A 62 17.76 -8.83 17.89
CA MET A 62 16.93 -9.98 17.55
C MET A 62 17.65 -11.19 18.11
N LYS A 63 17.04 -11.81 19.12
CA LYS A 63 17.52 -13.05 19.69
C LYS A 63 16.69 -14.21 19.17
N ASP A 64 17.36 -15.30 18.82
CA ASP A 64 16.66 -16.55 18.54
C ASP A 64 16.01 -17.10 19.83
N ALA A 65 15.30 -18.23 19.72
CA ALA A 65 14.66 -18.88 20.86
C ALA A 65 15.65 -19.32 21.96
N TYR A 66 16.95 -19.26 21.69
CA TYR A 66 18.04 -19.67 22.59
C TYR A 66 18.85 -18.47 23.11
N GLY A 67 18.48 -17.24 22.76
CA GLY A 67 19.15 -16.03 23.24
C GLY A 67 20.37 -15.59 22.43
N ASN A 68 20.67 -16.24 21.29
CA ASN A 68 21.78 -15.84 20.42
C ASN A 68 21.38 -14.64 19.57
N SER A 69 22.30 -13.70 19.38
CA SER A 69 22.10 -12.59 18.44
C SER A 69 21.92 -13.14 17.03
N VAL A 70 20.87 -12.68 16.35
CA VAL A 70 20.53 -13.01 14.97
C VAL A 70 20.92 -11.82 14.11
N GLU A 71 21.53 -12.10 12.97
CA GLU A 71 21.85 -11.05 12.01
C GLU A 71 20.59 -10.27 11.60
N PRO A 72 20.69 -8.93 11.46
CA PRO A 72 19.59 -8.11 11.02
C PRO A 72 19.00 -8.61 9.71
N ARG A 73 17.68 -8.76 9.66
CA ARG A 73 16.98 -9.13 8.43
C ARG A 73 16.58 -7.87 7.68
N PHE A 74 17.02 -7.77 6.43
CA PHE A 74 16.49 -6.80 5.49
C PHE A 74 15.08 -7.20 5.09
N ALA A 75 14.12 -6.31 5.32
CA ALA A 75 12.75 -6.49 4.87
C ALA A 75 12.41 -5.45 3.79
N SER A 76 11.59 -5.85 2.81
CA SER A 76 10.96 -4.86 1.93
C SER A 76 9.99 -4.02 2.75
N PRO A 77 10.04 -2.68 2.65
CA PRO A 77 9.10 -1.84 3.36
C PRO A 77 7.69 -2.01 2.77
N SER A 78 6.66 -1.76 3.57
CA SER A 78 5.25 -1.94 3.18
C SER A 78 4.80 -1.08 1.99
N TYR A 79 5.51 0.01 1.73
CA TYR A 79 5.24 0.94 0.63
C TYR A 79 6.02 0.61 -0.66
N ARG A 80 6.82 -0.45 -0.68
CA ARG A 80 7.45 -0.99 -1.89
C ARG A 80 6.57 -2.10 -2.47
N ILE A 81 6.26 -1.99 -3.76
CA ILE A 81 5.38 -2.93 -4.47
C ILE A 81 6.15 -3.47 -5.66
N ASN A 82 6.35 -4.79 -5.71
CA ASN A 82 7.06 -5.44 -6.81
C ASN A 82 6.35 -5.23 -8.15
N ALA A 83 7.08 -5.42 -9.25
CA ALA A 83 6.52 -5.50 -10.58
C ALA A 83 5.41 -6.56 -10.63
N TYR A 84 4.27 -6.23 -11.23
CA TYR A 84 3.10 -7.12 -11.39
C TYR A 84 2.48 -7.65 -10.09
N ASP A 85 2.71 -6.96 -8.97
CA ASP A 85 2.26 -7.37 -7.63
C ASP A 85 1.27 -6.35 -7.02
N ILE A 86 0.65 -6.72 -5.90
CA ILE A 86 -0.29 -5.89 -5.15
C ILE A 86 0.25 -5.56 -3.75
N GLY A 87 0.38 -4.27 -3.47
CA GLY A 87 0.78 -3.75 -2.16
C GLY A 87 -0.43 -3.31 -1.34
N SER A 88 -0.31 -3.41 -0.02
CA SER A 88 -1.29 -2.86 0.92
C SER A 88 -0.70 -1.68 1.66
N LEU A 89 -1.25 -0.50 1.44
CA LEU A 89 -0.84 0.73 2.11
C LEU A 89 -1.68 0.92 3.38
N LYS A 90 -1.31 0.19 4.43
CA LYS A 90 -1.83 0.41 5.79
C LYS A 90 -1.17 1.65 6.37
N GLY A 91 -1.93 2.54 7.00
CA GLY A 91 -1.36 3.59 7.85
C GLY A 91 -0.79 4.82 7.12
N GLY A 92 -0.46 4.71 5.83
CA GLY A 92 0.54 5.56 5.14
C GLY A 92 1.72 5.97 6.04
N LEU A 93 2.53 6.93 5.61
CA LEU A 93 3.73 7.26 6.38
C LEU A 93 3.47 8.06 7.67
N GLU A 94 2.28 8.64 7.80
CA GLU A 94 1.90 9.42 8.99
C GLU A 94 1.27 8.57 10.11
N GLY A 95 1.17 7.24 9.95
CA GLY A 95 0.73 6.31 11.01
C GLY A 95 -0.68 6.54 11.56
N ARG A 96 -1.42 7.54 11.04
CA ARG A 96 -2.78 7.95 11.48
C ARG A 96 -3.79 7.94 10.35
N LEU A 97 -3.43 7.43 9.16
CA LEU A 97 -4.29 7.57 7.98
C LEU A 97 -5.56 6.70 8.04
N TRP A 98 -5.67 5.81 9.02
CA TRP A 98 -6.76 4.86 9.10
C TRP A 98 -7.15 4.68 10.57
N ASN A 99 -8.32 5.21 10.92
CA ASN A 99 -8.91 4.99 12.22
C ASN A 99 -9.33 3.50 12.30
N THR A 100 -9.11 2.83 13.44
CA THR A 100 -9.55 1.45 13.69
C THR A 100 -11.08 1.32 13.84
N SER A 101 -11.82 2.32 13.40
CA SER A 101 -13.27 2.31 13.34
C SER A 101 -13.70 1.52 12.11
N SER A 102 -14.68 0.64 12.26
CA SER A 102 -15.32 -0.17 11.20
C SER A 102 -16.01 0.64 10.09
N GLN A 103 -15.68 1.93 9.94
CA GLN A 103 -16.21 2.84 8.93
C GLN A 103 -15.11 3.16 7.92
N LYS A 104 -15.26 2.63 6.69
CA LYS A 104 -14.44 2.94 5.52
C LYS A 104 -14.37 4.45 5.27
N ARG A 105 -13.44 5.16 5.88
CA ARG A 105 -13.31 6.61 5.70
C ARG A 105 -11.85 7.00 5.62
N LEU A 106 -11.55 7.93 4.71
CA LEU A 106 -10.27 8.61 4.75
C LEU A 106 -10.22 9.40 6.05
N SER A 107 -9.20 9.20 6.89
CA SER A 107 -9.03 10.03 8.09
C SER A 107 -8.51 11.44 7.79
N CYS A 108 -8.36 11.78 6.50
CA CYS A 108 -7.92 13.08 6.03
C CYS A 108 -9.03 14.12 6.17
N LYS A 109 -8.73 15.28 6.78
CA LYS A 109 -9.68 16.39 6.93
C LYS A 109 -10.33 16.83 5.61
N GLU A 110 -9.61 16.69 4.51
CA GLU A 110 -10.03 17.09 3.17
C GLU A 110 -10.75 15.97 2.39
N ASN A 111 -10.92 14.77 2.97
CA ASN A 111 -11.43 13.55 2.30
C ASN A 111 -10.70 13.25 0.98
N LYS A 112 -9.41 13.59 0.93
CA LYS A 112 -8.51 13.36 -0.20
C LYS A 112 -7.18 12.86 0.30
N MET A 113 -6.48 12.10 -0.53
CA MET A 113 -5.08 11.73 -0.35
C MET A 113 -4.31 11.89 -1.64
N THR A 114 -3.03 12.23 -1.55
CA THR A 114 -2.11 12.28 -2.68
C THR A 114 -1.12 11.13 -2.59
N LEU A 115 -0.93 10.45 -3.72
CA LEU A 115 0.08 9.40 -3.90
C LEU A 115 1.17 9.90 -4.84
N PHE A 116 2.43 9.73 -4.42
CA PHE A 116 3.60 9.90 -5.28
C PHE A 116 4.25 8.55 -5.54
N PHE A 117 4.48 8.24 -6.81
CA PHE A 117 5.09 6.99 -7.25
C PHE A 117 6.54 7.24 -7.60
N ILE A 118 7.45 6.54 -6.95
CA ILE A 118 8.89 6.67 -7.14
C ILE A 118 9.42 5.30 -7.59
N THR A 119 10.21 5.25 -8.64
CA THR A 119 10.76 3.99 -9.14
C THR A 119 11.85 3.45 -8.23
N GLU A 120 12.04 2.13 -8.22
CA GLU A 120 13.17 1.52 -7.51
C GLU A 120 14.51 2.06 -8.03
N LYS A 121 14.63 2.31 -9.34
CA LYS A 121 15.80 2.98 -9.91
C LYS A 121 16.08 4.33 -9.24
N THR A 122 15.05 5.14 -8.99
CA THR A 122 15.22 6.44 -8.32
C THR A 122 15.65 6.25 -6.86
N MET A 123 14.96 5.37 -6.12
CA MET A 123 15.29 5.06 -4.72
C MET A 123 16.71 4.52 -4.52
N ARG A 124 17.28 3.85 -5.53
CA ARG A 124 18.66 3.30 -5.49
C ARG A 124 19.74 4.33 -5.80
N ASN A 125 19.42 5.35 -6.60
CA ASN A 125 20.41 6.28 -7.16
C ASN A 125 20.45 7.64 -6.47
N TYR A 126 19.44 7.97 -5.66
CA TYR A 126 19.32 9.27 -5.02
C TYR A 126 19.00 9.10 -3.53
N ASP A 127 19.57 9.98 -2.71
CA ASP A 127 19.12 10.10 -1.32
C ASP A 127 17.75 10.78 -1.25
N TRP A 128 17.07 10.65 -0.10
CA TRP A 128 15.75 11.26 0.07
C TRP A 128 15.79 12.80 -0.09
N GLY A 129 16.89 13.44 0.30
CA GLY A 129 17.06 14.88 0.15
C GLY A 129 17.02 15.32 -1.30
N ASP A 130 17.69 14.60 -2.20
CA ASP A 130 17.66 14.84 -3.64
C ASP A 130 16.31 14.51 -4.25
N ILE A 131 15.70 13.40 -3.83
CA ILE A 131 14.35 13.02 -4.27
C ILE A 131 13.34 14.11 -3.91
N TYR A 132 13.37 14.60 -2.67
CA TYR A 132 12.52 15.69 -2.21
C TYR A 132 12.85 17.01 -2.91
N ARG A 133 14.11 17.45 -2.94
CA ARG A 133 14.48 18.76 -3.51
C ARG A 133 14.13 18.86 -4.99
N ASN A 134 14.37 17.79 -5.73
CA ASN A 134 14.16 17.76 -7.19
C ASN A 134 12.82 17.12 -7.57
N GLN A 135 11.98 16.75 -6.60
CA GLN A 135 10.67 16.15 -6.81
C GLN A 135 10.74 14.92 -7.73
N LEU A 136 11.68 14.01 -7.46
CA LEU A 136 11.97 12.84 -8.28
C LEU A 136 10.91 11.75 -8.06
N TYR A 137 9.74 11.93 -8.68
CA TYR A 137 8.68 10.93 -8.78
C TYR A 137 8.23 10.81 -10.24
N VAL A 138 7.73 9.64 -10.61
CA VAL A 138 7.24 9.38 -11.98
C VAL A 138 5.75 9.67 -12.16
N LYS A 139 4.98 9.65 -11.06
CA LYS A 139 3.55 9.95 -11.09
C LYS A 139 3.08 10.56 -9.79
N LYS A 140 2.19 11.55 -9.88
CA LYS A 140 1.40 12.10 -8.77
C LYS A 140 -0.08 11.90 -9.09
N ILE A 141 -0.86 11.43 -8.13
CA ILE A 141 -2.32 11.43 -8.24
C ILE A 141 -2.95 11.79 -6.91
N THR A 142 -4.04 12.53 -6.96
CA THR A 142 -4.88 12.82 -5.80
C THR A 142 -6.18 12.04 -5.96
N LEU A 143 -6.52 11.26 -4.94
CA LEU A 143 -7.70 10.42 -4.90
C LEU A 143 -8.64 10.95 -3.82
N THR A 144 -9.90 11.12 -4.18
CA THR A 144 -10.99 11.42 -3.25
C THR A 144 -11.52 10.13 -2.62
N GLU A 145 -12.18 10.24 -1.47
CA GLU A 145 -12.88 9.10 -0.86
C GLU A 145 -13.90 8.47 -1.82
N ASP A 146 -14.66 9.29 -2.55
CA ASP A 146 -15.68 8.82 -3.51
C ASP A 146 -15.08 7.98 -4.64
N GLU A 147 -13.91 8.36 -5.14
CA GLU A 147 -13.18 7.58 -6.15
C GLU A 147 -12.70 6.25 -5.59
N LEU A 148 -12.14 6.27 -4.37
CA LEU A 148 -11.68 5.06 -3.68
C LEU A 148 -12.83 4.11 -3.40
N VAL A 149 -13.99 4.61 -2.97
CA VAL A 149 -15.18 3.78 -2.73
C VAL A 149 -15.64 3.12 -4.04
N LYS A 150 -15.66 3.86 -5.16
CA LYS A 150 -16.04 3.32 -6.48
C LYS A 150 -15.09 2.23 -6.98
N THR A 151 -13.82 2.29 -6.62
CA THR A 151 -12.82 1.27 -7.00
C THR A 151 -12.60 0.21 -5.93
N ASN A 152 -13.42 0.17 -4.88
CA ASN A 152 -13.25 -0.70 -3.73
C ASN A 152 -11.83 -0.62 -3.12
N TRP A 153 -11.33 0.60 -2.97
CA TRP A 153 -10.02 0.93 -2.40
C TRP A 153 -8.85 0.30 -3.16
N LEU A 154 -9.01 0.05 -4.47
CA LEU A 154 -7.95 -0.39 -5.37
C LEU A 154 -7.54 0.73 -6.31
N TYR A 155 -6.24 1.02 -6.35
CA TYR A 155 -5.64 1.83 -7.40
C TYR A 155 -4.71 0.96 -8.26
N VAL A 156 -4.86 1.06 -9.59
CA VAL A 156 -3.99 0.35 -10.54
C VAL A 156 -2.97 1.33 -11.09
N TYR A 157 -1.72 1.18 -10.66
CA TYR A 157 -0.60 1.92 -11.21
C TYR A 157 -0.21 1.32 -12.57
N LYS A 158 -0.24 2.18 -13.59
CA LYS A 158 0.30 1.95 -14.92
C LYS A 158 1.28 3.10 -15.23
N PRO A 159 2.49 2.78 -15.75
CA PRO A 159 3.47 3.78 -16.15
C PRO A 159 2.94 4.72 -17.24
#